data_AF-A0A8T5PW75-F1
#
_entry.id   AF-A0A8T5PW75-F1
#
_cell.length_a   1.000
_cell.length_b   1.000
_cell.length_c   1.000
_cell.angle_alpha   90.00
_cell.angle_beta   90.00
_cell.angle_gamma   90.00
#
_symmetry.space_group_name_H-M   'P 1'
#
loop_
_entity.id
_entity.type
_entity.pdbx_description
1 polymer ?
#
loop_
_entity_poly.entity_id
_entity_poly.type
_entity_poly.pdbx_seq_one_letter_code
_entity_poly.pdbx_strand_id
1 'polypeptide(L)'
;MPKPRHRSRTFRRVFVRTPKGKSVLRYRRRKNAPAQCAQCGKTLAGVARGTKTQVNRLPKSAKRPCRPYGGSLCSACTRRVLIAKARV
;
A
#
# COMPACT_ATOMS: atom_id res chain seq x y z
N MET A 1 -15.03 -25.14 -16.26
CA MET A 1 -15.01 -24.43 -14.95
C MET A 1 -13.67 -23.74 -14.71
N PRO A 2 -13.61 -22.57 -14.04
CA PRO A 2 -12.34 -21.97 -13.60
C PRO A 2 -11.58 -22.89 -12.64
N LYS A 3 -10.23 -22.85 -12.67
CA LYS A 3 -9.38 -23.57 -11.71
C LYS A 3 -9.83 -23.24 -10.27
N PRO A 4 -9.79 -24.19 -9.32
CA PRO A 4 -10.30 -23.99 -7.95
C PRO A 4 -9.83 -22.68 -7.29
N ARG A 5 -8.54 -22.34 -7.43
CA ARG A 5 -7.93 -21.09 -6.93
C ARG A 5 -8.52 -19.78 -7.48
N HIS A 6 -9.26 -19.82 -8.58
CA HIS A 6 -9.87 -18.65 -9.24
C HIS A 6 -11.39 -18.56 -9.01
N ARG A 7 -11.95 -19.52 -8.26
CA ARG A 7 -13.36 -19.50 -7.87
C ARG A 7 -13.62 -18.49 -6.75
N SER A 8 -12.66 -18.32 -5.83
CA SER A 8 -12.74 -17.35 -4.73
C SER A 8 -12.55 -15.90 -5.18
N ARG A 9 -13.06 -14.94 -4.38
CA ARG A 9 -13.04 -13.48 -4.67
C ARG A 9 -11.72 -12.78 -4.31
N THR A 10 -10.70 -13.53 -3.92
CA THR A 10 -9.36 -13.03 -3.57
C THR A 10 -8.66 -12.36 -4.75
N PHE A 11 -8.77 -12.96 -5.95
CA PHE A 11 -8.32 -12.35 -7.19
C PHE A 11 -9.42 -11.49 -7.81
N ARG A 12 -9.07 -10.28 -8.24
CA ARG A 12 -9.96 -9.47 -9.08
C ARG A 12 -9.92 -9.99 -10.51
N ARG A 13 -11.10 -10.05 -11.12
CA ARG A 13 -11.32 -10.45 -12.51
C ARG A 13 -11.25 -9.19 -13.38
N VAL A 14 -10.30 -9.15 -14.31
CA VAL A 14 -10.12 -8.01 -15.22
C VAL A 14 -10.17 -8.53 -16.65
N PHE A 15 -11.14 -8.05 -17.43
CA PHE A 15 -11.18 -8.31 -18.87
C PHE A 15 -10.15 -7.43 -19.56
N VAL A 16 -9.26 -8.05 -20.33
CA VAL A 16 -8.20 -7.37 -21.08
C VAL A 16 -8.29 -7.79 -22.54
N ARG A 17 -8.28 -6.82 -23.46
CA ARG A 17 -8.17 -7.11 -24.89
C ARG A 17 -6.74 -7.51 -25.22
N THR A 18 -6.59 -8.63 -25.91
CA THR A 18 -5.30 -9.08 -26.44
C THR A 18 -5.00 -8.37 -27.77
N PRO A 19 -3.73 -8.31 -28.19
CA PRO A 19 -3.36 -7.70 -29.48
C PRO A 19 -4.12 -8.33 -30.68
N LYS A 20 -4.45 -9.62 -30.60
CA LYS A 20 -5.26 -10.33 -31.61
C LYS A 20 -6.78 -10.08 -31.50
N GLY A 21 -7.20 -9.01 -30.82
CA GLY A 21 -8.61 -8.61 -30.68
C GLY A 21 -9.45 -9.44 -29.70
N LYS A 22 -8.96 -10.56 -29.18
CA LYS A 22 -9.71 -11.42 -28.24
C LYS A 22 -9.77 -10.82 -26.84
N SER A 23 -10.94 -10.81 -26.23
CA SER A 23 -11.14 -10.40 -24.83
C SER A 23 -10.86 -11.57 -23.89
N VAL A 24 -9.81 -11.47 -23.07
CA VAL A 24 -9.39 -12.55 -22.16
C VAL A 24 -9.53 -12.12 -20.70
N LEU A 25 -10.04 -13.03 -19.86
CA LEU A 25 -10.12 -12.83 -18.42
C LEU A 25 -8.74 -13.03 -17.77
N ARG A 26 -8.20 -11.97 -17.17
CA ARG A 26 -6.96 -12.02 -16.37
C ARG A 26 -7.28 -11.84 -14.89
N TYR A 27 -6.79 -12.78 -14.08
CA TYR A 27 -6.88 -12.72 -12.62
C TYR A 27 -5.70 -11.91 -12.07
N ARG A 28 -5.98 -10.81 -11.38
CA ARG A 28 -4.96 -9.97 -10.72
C ARG A 28 -5.17 -9.97 -9.21
N ARG A 29 -4.11 -9.86 -8.42
CA ARG A 29 -4.24 -9.60 -6.97
C ARG A 29 -4.85 -8.21 -6.73
N ARG A 30 -5.59 -8.06 -5.62
CA ARG A 30 -6.11 -6.77 -5.17
C ARG A 30 -4.96 -5.88 -4.70
N LYS A 31 -5.16 -4.55 -4.78
CA LYS A 31 -4.22 -3.60 -4.18
C LYS A 31 -4.39 -3.64 -2.66
N ASN A 32 -3.28 -3.60 -1.93
CA ASN A 32 -3.31 -3.53 -0.47
C ASN A 32 -3.98 -2.23 0.02
N ALA A 33 -4.44 -2.24 1.26
CA ALA A 33 -4.95 -1.06 1.93
C ALA A 33 -3.85 0.03 2.04
N PRO A 34 -4.23 1.32 2.11
CA PRO A 34 -3.25 2.37 2.36
C PRO A 34 -2.65 2.23 3.77
N ALA A 35 -1.42 2.73 3.95
CA ALA A 35 -0.78 2.76 5.27
C ALA A 35 -1.51 3.74 6.19
N GLN A 36 -1.67 3.36 7.46
CA GLN A 36 -2.35 4.15 8.48
C GLN A 36 -1.39 4.53 9.60
N CYS A 37 -1.68 5.66 10.25
CA CYS A 37 -0.95 6.11 11.43
C CYS A 37 -1.23 5.17 12.60
N ALA A 38 -0.18 4.71 13.27
CA ALA A 38 -0.30 3.79 14.41
C ALA A 38 -1.14 4.34 15.58
N GLN A 39 -1.11 5.66 15.79
CA GLN A 39 -1.79 6.29 16.93
C GLN A 39 -3.21 6.77 16.62
N CYS A 40 -3.45 7.31 15.43
CA CYS A 40 -4.73 7.97 15.09
C CYS A 40 -5.49 7.33 13.93
N GLY A 41 -4.97 6.27 13.32
CA GLY A 41 -5.61 5.57 12.20
C GLY A 41 -5.68 6.38 10.89
N LYS A 42 -5.25 7.64 10.88
CA LYS A 42 -5.25 8.50 9.68
C LYS A 42 -4.37 7.91 8.58
N THR A 43 -4.83 7.98 7.34
CA THR A 43 -4.07 7.57 6.16
C THR A 43 -2.77 8.37 6.05
N LEU A 44 -1.63 7.67 5.88
CA LEU A 44 -0.33 8.30 5.74
C LEU A 44 -0.07 8.69 4.27
N ALA A 45 0.17 9.98 4.06
CA ALA A 45 0.64 10.51 2.78
C ALA A 45 2.14 10.23 2.59
N GLY A 46 2.56 9.99 1.34
CA GLY A 46 3.96 9.77 0.99
C GLY A 46 4.53 8.39 1.34
N VAL A 47 3.68 7.41 1.69
CA VAL A 47 4.08 6.01 1.88
C VAL A 47 3.66 5.20 0.66
N ALA A 48 4.60 4.44 0.10
CA ALA A 48 4.32 3.63 -1.08
C ALA A 48 3.21 2.61 -0.83
N ARG A 49 2.23 2.57 -1.74
CA ARG A 49 1.15 1.60 -1.73
C ARG A 49 1.40 0.53 -2.78
N GLY A 50 1.50 -0.72 -2.35
CA GLY A 50 1.69 -1.84 -3.27
C GLY A 50 1.74 -3.18 -2.57
N THR A 51 1.95 -4.22 -3.37
CA THR A 51 2.31 -5.54 -2.83
C THR A 51 3.72 -5.51 -2.24
N LYS A 52 4.04 -6.44 -1.31
CA LYS A 52 5.36 -6.51 -0.66
C LYS A 52 6.51 -6.51 -1.67
N THR A 53 6.36 -7.22 -2.77
CA THR A 53 7.34 -7.26 -3.86
C THR A 53 7.50 -5.92 -4.58
N GLN A 54 6.41 -5.22 -4.88
CA GLN A 54 6.44 -3.89 -5.50
C GLN A 54 7.09 -2.86 -4.59
N VAL A 55 6.73 -2.84 -3.31
CA VAL A 55 7.29 -1.90 -2.33
C VAL A 55 8.77 -2.18 -2.08
N ASN A 56 9.18 -3.45 -2.06
CA ASN A 56 10.59 -3.80 -1.86
C ASN A 56 11.49 -3.33 -3.01
N ARG A 57 10.98 -3.33 -4.25
CA ARG A 57 11.71 -2.88 -5.45
C ARG A 57 11.95 -1.38 -5.52
N LEU A 58 11.19 -0.58 -4.77
CA LEU A 58 11.35 0.87 -4.75
C LEU A 58 12.64 1.28 -4.01
N PRO A 59 13.24 2.43 -4.34
CA PRO A 59 14.34 3.00 -3.56
C PRO A 59 13.87 3.40 -2.15
N LYS A 60 14.79 3.49 -1.18
CA LYS A 60 14.46 3.81 0.22
C LYS A 60 13.70 5.13 0.37
N SER A 61 14.05 6.14 -0.43
CA SER A 61 13.40 7.47 -0.45
C SER A 61 11.94 7.42 -0.91
N ALA A 62 11.60 6.53 -1.85
CA ALA A 62 10.23 6.37 -2.35
C ALA A 62 9.33 5.54 -1.41
N LYS A 63 9.91 4.81 -0.45
CA LYS A 63 9.14 3.99 0.51
C LYS A 63 8.53 4.81 1.63
N ARG A 64 9.26 5.81 2.13
CA ARG A 64 8.89 6.60 3.31
C ARG A 64 9.40 8.04 3.24
N PRO A 65 8.72 9.00 3.87
CA PRO A 65 9.23 10.36 4.01
C PRO A 65 10.49 10.44 4.88
N CYS A 66 11.39 11.36 4.56
CA CYS A 66 12.64 11.64 5.30
C CYS A 66 12.41 12.48 6.58
N ARG A 67 11.54 12.03 7.48
CA ARG A 67 11.31 12.66 8.79
C ARG A 67 11.34 11.62 9.91
N PRO A 68 11.55 12.01 11.18
CA PRO A 68 11.43 11.09 12.31
C PRO A 68 10.04 10.42 12.32
N TYR A 69 10.02 9.11 12.60
CA TYR A 69 8.84 8.24 12.54
C TYR A 69 8.08 8.27 11.19
N GLY A 70 8.77 8.62 10.11
CA GLY A 70 8.23 8.61 8.75
C GLY A 70 7.76 7.21 8.34
N GLY A 71 6.49 7.11 7.95
CA GLY A 71 5.85 5.84 7.57
C GLY A 71 5.13 5.10 8.70
N SER A 72 5.20 5.59 9.95
CA SER A 72 4.48 5.01 11.09
C SER A 72 3.53 6.02 11.75
N LEU A 73 4.00 7.25 11.98
CA LEU A 73 3.20 8.31 12.59
C LEU A 73 2.90 9.42 11.58
N CYS A 74 1.72 10.05 11.68
CA CYS A 74 1.41 11.26 10.92
C CYS A 74 2.15 12.49 11.50
N SER A 75 2.25 13.57 10.72
CA SER A 75 2.97 14.79 11.11
C SER A 75 2.50 15.37 12.45
N ALA A 76 1.18 15.36 12.69
CA ALA A 76 0.59 15.83 13.93
C ALA A 76 0.98 14.97 15.14
N CYS A 77 0.91 13.65 15.02
CA CYS A 77 1.31 12.72 16.07
C CYS A 77 2.82 12.82 16.36
N THR A 78 3.66 12.91 15.32
CA THR A 78 5.10 13.10 15.52
C THR A 78 5.43 14.37 16.27
N ARG A 79 4.74 15.48 15.97
CA ARG A 79 4.93 16.74 16.68
C ARG A 79 4.65 16.61 18.17
N ARG A 80 3.55 15.93 18.54
CA ARG A 80 3.18 15.70 19.95
C ARG A 80 4.23 14.86 20.67
N VAL A 81 4.72 13.79 20.03
CA VAL A 81 5.77 12.94 20.60
C VAL A 81 7.07 13.72 20.80
N LEU A 82 7.46 14.54 19.83
CA LEU A 82 8.67 15.35 19.95
C LEU A 82 8.57 16.39 21.07
N ILE A 83 7.42 17.06 21.21
CA ILE A 83 7.18 18.00 22.32
C ILE A 83 7.23 17.29 23.67
N ALA A 84 6.57 16.13 23.78
CA ALA A 84 6.58 15.34 25.02
C ALA A 84 8.01 14.91 25.40
N LYS A 85 8.81 14.48 24.42
CA LYS A 85 10.21 14.09 24.63
C LYS A 85 11.13 15.23 25.03
N ALA A 86 10.84 16.46 24.60
CA ALA A 86 11.67 17.62 24.92
C ALA A 86 11.37 18.24 26.30
N ARG A 87 10.21 17.90 26.90
CA ARG A 87 9.79 18.39 28.22
C ARG A 87 10.23 17.48 29.37
N VAL A 88 10.69 16.28 29.04
CA VAL A 88 11.28 15.30 29.96
C VAL A 88 12.79 15.47 29.89
#